data_AF-A0A4P5S4B3-F1
#
_entry.id   AF-A0A4P5S4B3-F1
#
_cell.length_a   1.000
_cell.length_b   1.000
_cell.length_c   1.000
_cell.angle_alpha   90.00
_cell.angle_beta   90.00
_cell.angle_gamma   90.00
#
_symmetry.space_group_name_H-M   'P 1'
#
loop_
_entity.id
_entity.type
_entity.pdbx_description
1 polymer ?
#
loop_
_entity_poly.entity_id
_entity_poly.type
_entity_poly.pdbx_seq_one_letter_code
_entity_poly.pdbx_strand_id
1 'polypeptide(L)'
;MKKRSIFIGALVVLCSIALAAPAGALSEKDWRKQVDNVCRQSQTLLNEDASTIPVDSTGNPSAADFSAFMNDVVKPNYAQVIGSIKALPAPSSLKAKAKKMLAQLQKATNAISVSITQDELAKLFAAPTKTAKKLGLKVCGQ
;
A
#
# COMPACT_ATOMS: atom_id res chain seq x y z
N MET A 1 -23.11 34.08 16.11
CA MET A 1 -22.62 33.31 17.28
C MET A 1 -23.63 32.17 17.50
N LYS A 2 -23.32 30.88 17.33
CA LYS A 2 -22.50 30.03 18.18
C LYS A 2 -22.14 28.75 17.39
N LYS A 3 -20.85 28.41 17.40
CA LYS A 3 -20.28 27.11 17.00
C LYS A 3 -20.91 25.99 17.82
N ARG A 4 -21.19 24.82 17.21
CA ARG A 4 -20.91 23.49 17.79
C ARG A 4 -20.66 22.49 16.66
N SER A 5 -19.39 22.34 16.33
CA SER A 5 -18.85 21.21 15.56
C SER A 5 -19.20 19.91 16.28
N ILE A 6 -19.91 19.02 15.60
CA ILE A 6 -20.06 17.63 16.02
C ILE A 6 -19.05 16.83 15.20
N PHE A 7 -17.78 16.88 15.61
CA PHE A 7 -16.82 15.84 15.30
C PHE A 7 -17.22 14.62 16.14
N ILE A 8 -18.19 13.84 15.66
CA ILE A 8 -18.33 12.46 16.13
C ILE A 8 -17.18 11.71 15.47
N GLY A 9 -16.13 11.51 16.26
CA GLY A 9 -15.05 10.60 15.93
C GLY A 9 -15.64 9.22 15.73
N ALA A 10 -15.71 8.80 14.47
CA ALA A 10 -15.64 7.39 14.14
C ALA A 10 -14.22 6.94 14.49
N LEU A 11 -14.03 6.62 15.76
CA LEU A 11 -13.00 5.73 16.25
C LEU A 11 -13.28 4.38 15.56
N VAL A 12 -12.90 4.26 14.28
CA VAL A 12 -12.85 2.98 13.60
C VAL A 12 -11.86 2.18 14.41
N VAL A 13 -12.40 1.22 15.14
CA VAL A 13 -11.69 0.21 15.89
C VAL A 13 -10.70 -0.41 14.91
N LEU A 14 -9.47 0.10 14.90
CA LEU A 14 -8.29 -0.61 14.44
C LEU A 14 -8.30 -1.87 15.28
N CYS A 15 -8.91 -2.92 14.71
CA CYS A 15 -8.88 -4.26 15.23
C CYS A 15 -7.39 -4.63 15.24
N SER A 16 -6.76 -4.24 16.34
CA SER A 16 -5.40 -4.54 16.71
C SER A 16 -5.44 -6.01 17.09
N ILE A 17 -5.62 -6.85 16.07
CA ILE A 17 -5.10 -8.20 16.14
C ILE A 17 -3.59 -7.99 16.12
N ALA A 18 -3.06 -7.64 17.27
CA ALA A 18 -1.67 -7.88 17.61
C ALA A 18 -1.53 -9.40 17.52
N LEU A 19 -1.31 -9.90 16.30
CA LEU A 19 -0.62 -11.16 16.08
C LEU A 19 0.75 -10.91 16.69
N ALA A 20 0.87 -11.15 17.99
CA ALA A 20 2.12 -11.37 18.66
C ALA A 20 2.73 -12.60 17.97
N ALA A 21 3.48 -12.35 16.90
CA ALA A 21 4.28 -13.37 16.27
C ALA A 21 5.24 -13.89 17.35
N PRO A 22 5.29 -15.21 17.61
CA PRO A 22 6.26 -15.75 18.55
C PRO A 22 7.65 -15.28 18.12
N ALA A 23 8.51 -14.98 19.10
CA ALA A 23 9.86 -14.45 18.93
C ALA A 23 10.84 -15.46 18.28
N GLY A 24 10.42 -16.10 17.19
CA GLY A 24 11.19 -16.91 16.28
C GLY A 24 11.05 -16.34 14.87
N ALA A 25 12.10 -16.46 14.05
CA ALA A 25 12.02 -16.03 12.66
C ALA A 25 10.87 -16.75 11.95
N LEU A 26 9.97 -15.98 11.32
CA LEU A 26 8.89 -16.54 10.52
C LEU A 26 9.46 -17.49 9.46
N SER A 27 8.74 -18.58 9.16
CA SER A 27 9.07 -19.38 7.98
C SER A 27 8.95 -18.52 6.72
N GLU A 28 9.64 -18.90 5.65
CA GLU A 28 9.49 -18.21 4.36
C GLU A 28 8.05 -18.13 3.86
N LYS A 29 7.27 -19.19 4.12
CA LYS A 29 5.87 -19.31 3.72
C LYS A 29 5.00 -18.37 4.54
N ASP A 30 5.19 -18.33 5.86
CA ASP A 30 4.39 -17.49 6.75
C ASP A 30 4.72 -16.02 6.57
N TRP A 31 5.99 -15.69 6.37
CA TRP A 31 6.40 -14.32 6.03
C TRP A 31 5.73 -13.85 4.73
N ARG A 32 5.78 -14.66 3.66
CA ARG A 32 5.10 -14.34 2.40
C ARG A 32 3.60 -14.14 2.59
N LYS A 33 2.95 -15.02 3.35
CA LYS A 33 1.51 -14.94 3.64
C LYS A 33 1.15 -13.65 4.37
N GLN A 34 1.93 -13.25 5.37
CA GLN A 34 1.70 -12.01 6.12
C GLN A 34 1.93 -10.78 5.26
N VAL A 35 2.99 -10.77 4.45
CA VAL A 35 3.26 -9.68 3.50
C VAL A 35 2.15 -9.55 2.45
N ASP A 36 1.71 -10.66 1.85
CA ASP A 36 0.59 -10.66 0.92
C ASP A 36 -0.72 -10.22 1.58
N ASN A 37 -0.91 -10.50 2.88
CA ASN A 37 -2.06 -10.01 3.62
C ASN A 37 -2.05 -8.48 3.78
N VAL A 38 -0.88 -7.89 4.10
CA VAL A 38 -0.72 -6.43 4.17
C VAL A 38 -1.07 -5.79 2.82
N CYS A 39 -0.55 -6.34 1.72
CA CYS A 39 -0.86 -5.83 0.38
C CYS A 39 -2.34 -6.00 0.00
N ARG A 40 -2.97 -7.10 0.43
CA ARG A 40 -4.41 -7.34 0.19
C ARG A 40 -5.28 -6.31 0.90
N GLN A 41 -4.99 -6.04 2.18
CA GLN A 41 -5.72 -5.03 2.96
C GLN A 41 -5.59 -3.64 2.31
N SER A 42 -4.37 -3.29 1.89
CA SER A 42 -4.13 -2.05 1.13
C SER A 42 -4.92 -1.99 -0.17
N GLN A 43 -4.89 -3.04 -1.00
CA GLN A 43 -5.66 -3.07 -2.25
C GLN A 43 -7.17 -2.97 -2.02
N THR A 44 -7.70 -3.63 -0.99
CA THR A 44 -9.12 -3.50 -0.62
C THR A 44 -9.47 -2.05 -0.32
N LEU A 45 -8.70 -1.38 0.55
CA LEU A 45 -8.91 0.02 0.89
C LEU A 45 -8.81 0.93 -0.35
N LEU A 46 -7.76 0.75 -1.16
CA LEU A 46 -7.57 1.54 -2.38
C LEU A 46 -8.71 1.36 -3.39
N ASN A 47 -9.25 0.14 -3.52
CA ASN A 47 -10.38 -0.12 -4.40
C ASN A 47 -11.68 0.50 -3.86
N GLU A 48 -11.90 0.44 -2.55
CA GLU A 48 -13.02 1.11 -1.89
C GLU A 48 -12.94 2.62 -2.11
N ASP A 49 -11.80 3.24 -1.83
CA ASP A 49 -11.58 4.68 -2.05
C ASP A 49 -11.72 5.05 -3.53
N ALA A 50 -11.14 4.26 -4.44
CA ALA A 50 -11.25 4.50 -5.89
C ALA A 50 -12.71 4.44 -6.39
N SER A 51 -13.55 3.58 -5.79
CA SER A 51 -14.96 3.47 -6.17
C SER A 51 -15.79 4.72 -5.85
N THR A 52 -15.28 5.61 -5.00
CA THR A 52 -15.93 6.88 -4.64
C THR A 52 -15.58 8.03 -5.58
N ILE A 53 -14.60 7.84 -6.47
CA ILE A 53 -14.12 8.88 -7.38
C ILE A 53 -15.09 9.01 -8.56
N PRO A 54 -15.59 10.23 -8.85
CA PRO A 54 -16.40 10.47 -10.04
C PRO A 54 -15.65 10.12 -11.32
N VAL A 55 -16.32 9.42 -12.24
CA VAL A 55 -15.79 9.07 -13.56
C VAL A 55 -16.66 9.62 -14.68
N ASP A 56 -16.04 9.91 -15.82
CA ASP A 56 -16.74 10.31 -17.04
C ASP A 56 -17.43 9.12 -17.73
N SER A 57 -18.05 9.38 -18.89
CA SER A 57 -18.73 8.34 -19.69
C SER A 57 -17.80 7.26 -20.24
N THR A 58 -16.48 7.45 -20.17
CA THR A 58 -15.46 6.47 -20.57
C THR A 58 -14.93 5.66 -19.38
N GLY A 59 -15.42 5.95 -18.17
CA GLY A 59 -15.00 5.29 -16.93
C GLY A 59 -13.69 5.85 -16.34
N ASN A 60 -13.25 7.03 -16.79
CA ASN A 60 -12.02 7.65 -16.30
C ASN A 60 -12.32 8.83 -15.36
N PRO A 61 -11.57 8.98 -14.26
CA PRO A 61 -11.68 10.16 -13.40
C PRO A 61 -11.15 11.41 -14.10
N SER A 62 -11.54 12.58 -13.62
CA SER A 62 -10.89 13.82 -14.05
C SER A 62 -9.41 13.82 -13.65
N ALA A 63 -8.57 14.59 -14.36
CA ALA A 63 -7.15 14.69 -14.02
C ALA A 63 -6.92 15.23 -12.59
N ALA A 64 -7.80 16.12 -12.11
CA ALA A 64 -7.74 16.66 -10.76
C ALA A 64 -8.08 15.59 -9.71
N ASP A 65 -9.14 14.81 -9.94
CA ASP A 65 -9.54 13.73 -9.03
C ASP A 65 -8.50 12.60 -8.99
N PHE A 66 -7.94 12.24 -10.15
CA PHE A 66 -6.83 11.28 -10.22
C PHE A 66 -5.63 11.77 -9.43
N SER A 67 -5.22 13.02 -9.63
CA SER A 67 -4.10 13.62 -8.91
C SER A 67 -4.32 13.62 -7.38
N ALA A 68 -5.50 14.04 -6.93
CA ALA A 68 -5.86 14.04 -5.52
C ALA A 68 -5.82 12.63 -4.94
N PHE A 69 -6.44 11.65 -5.60
CA PHE A 69 -6.41 10.25 -5.18
C PHE A 69 -4.98 9.71 -5.06
N MET A 70 -4.11 10.00 -6.03
CA MET A 70 -2.73 9.55 -6.01
C MET A 70 -1.93 10.13 -4.83
N ASN A 71 -2.13 11.41 -4.49
CA ASN A 71 -1.34 12.10 -3.46
C ASN A 71 -1.91 11.94 -2.06
N ASP A 72 -3.24 11.94 -1.92
CA ASP A 72 -3.91 11.99 -0.62
C ASP A 72 -4.32 10.60 -0.13
N VAL A 73 -4.46 9.62 -1.05
CA VAL A 73 -4.87 8.26 -0.71
C VAL A 73 -3.75 7.25 -1.00
N VAL A 74 -3.33 7.12 -2.27
CA VAL A 74 -2.40 6.06 -2.69
C VAL A 74 -1.04 6.20 -2.01
N LYS A 75 -0.46 7.41 -2.02
CA LYS A 75 0.87 7.66 -1.45
C LYS A 75 0.93 7.40 0.06
N PRO A 76 0.01 7.91 0.91
CA PRO A 76 -0.04 7.57 2.33
C PRO A 76 -0.28 6.07 2.58
N ASN A 77 -1.18 5.44 1.82
CA ASN A 77 -1.47 4.02 1.96
C ASN A 77 -0.23 3.15 1.68
N TYR A 78 0.53 3.45 0.62
CA TYR A 78 1.79 2.75 0.35
C TYR A 78 2.88 3.04 1.40
N ALA A 79 2.94 4.24 1.97
CA ALA A 79 3.84 4.51 3.09
C ALA A 79 3.51 3.61 4.30
N GLN A 80 2.22 3.41 4.60
CA GLN A 80 1.77 2.49 5.64
C GLN A 80 2.12 1.03 5.31
N VAL A 81 1.88 0.57 4.08
CA VAL A 81 2.28 -0.78 3.63
C VAL A 81 3.77 -1.02 3.81
N ILE A 82 4.60 -0.07 3.41
CA ILE A 82 6.06 -0.16 3.59
C ILE A 82 6.41 -0.29 5.08
N GLY A 83 5.76 0.50 5.95
CA GLY A 83 5.94 0.42 7.39
C GLY A 83 5.56 -0.95 7.96
N SER A 84 4.38 -1.45 7.60
CA SER A 84 3.87 -2.75 8.03
C SER A 84 4.78 -3.91 7.59
N ILE A 85 5.25 -3.91 6.35
CA ILE A 85 6.17 -4.96 5.86
C ILE A 85 7.54 -4.86 6.55
N LYS A 86 8.05 -3.65 6.83
CA LYS A 86 9.31 -3.47 7.58
C LYS A 86 9.24 -4.03 9.00
N ALA A 87 8.06 -4.00 9.62
CA ALA A 87 7.83 -4.56 10.96
C ALA A 87 7.78 -6.10 10.97
N LEU A 88 7.65 -6.75 9.80
CA LEU A 88 7.67 -8.20 9.68
C LEU A 88 9.11 -8.70 9.48
N PRO A 89 9.72 -9.37 10.48
CA PRO A 89 11.10 -9.84 10.37
C PRO A 89 11.22 -10.86 9.23
N ALA A 90 11.94 -10.48 8.18
CA ALA A 90 12.16 -11.34 7.03
C ALA A 90 13.11 -12.49 7.37
N PRO A 91 12.82 -13.72 6.91
CA PRO A 91 13.77 -14.84 6.97
C PRO A 91 15.11 -14.46 6.34
N SER A 92 16.21 -15.02 6.86
CA SER A 92 17.58 -14.69 6.42
C SER A 92 17.78 -14.85 4.91
N SER A 93 17.23 -15.91 4.32
CA SER A 93 17.23 -16.20 2.88
C SER A 93 16.53 -15.14 2.01
N LEU A 94 15.58 -14.39 2.57
CA LEU A 94 14.79 -13.38 1.86
C LEU A 94 15.19 -11.95 2.21
N LYS A 95 15.89 -11.73 3.33
CA LYS A 95 16.17 -10.41 3.92
C LYS A 95 16.71 -9.39 2.92
N ALA A 96 17.71 -9.77 2.12
CA ALA A 96 18.30 -8.89 1.11
C ALA A 96 17.30 -8.53 -0.01
N LYS A 97 16.53 -9.50 -0.51
CA LYS A 97 15.51 -9.29 -1.55
C LYS A 97 14.34 -8.47 -1.02
N ALA A 98 13.88 -8.74 0.20
CA ALA A 98 12.83 -7.97 0.88
C ALA A 98 13.25 -6.51 1.09
N LYS A 99 14.48 -6.26 1.57
CA LYS A 99 15.04 -4.91 1.69
C LYS A 99 15.08 -4.19 0.35
N LYS A 100 15.51 -4.87 -0.72
CA LYS A 100 15.53 -4.31 -2.08
C LYS A 100 14.13 -3.94 -2.57
N MET A 101 13.16 -4.84 -2.39
CA MET A 101 11.75 -4.58 -2.75
C MET A 101 11.21 -3.34 -2.03
N LEU A 102 11.43 -3.25 -0.72
CA LEU A 102 10.97 -2.11 0.09
C LEU A 102 11.64 -0.79 -0.31
N ALA A 103 12.94 -0.82 -0.64
CA ALA A 103 13.65 0.36 -1.12
C ALA A 103 13.11 0.84 -2.48
N GLN A 104 12.83 -0.10 -3.40
CA GLN A 104 12.23 0.21 -4.69
C GLN A 104 10.81 0.75 -4.54
N LEU A 105 10.00 0.15 -3.67
CA LEU A 105 8.65 0.58 -3.37
C LEU A 105 8.65 1.99 -2.76
N GLN A 106 9.49 2.24 -1.76
CA GLN A 106 9.65 3.58 -1.17
C GLN A 106 10.06 4.62 -2.22
N LYS A 107 10.99 4.28 -3.12
CA LYS A 107 11.40 5.18 -4.20
C LYS A 107 10.21 5.50 -5.13
N ALA A 108 9.43 4.49 -5.51
CA ALA A 108 8.25 4.67 -6.35
C ALA A 108 7.20 5.55 -5.65
N THR A 109 6.87 5.25 -4.38
CA THR A 109 5.93 6.03 -3.57
C THR A 109 6.37 7.49 -3.41
N ASN A 110 7.66 7.74 -3.20
CA ASN A 110 8.18 9.10 -3.07
C ASN A 110 8.14 9.88 -4.38
N ALA A 111 8.20 9.18 -5.52
CA ALA A 111 8.12 9.78 -6.85
C ALA A 111 6.68 10.05 -7.33
N ILE A 112 5.65 9.63 -6.57
CA ILE A 112 4.27 10.06 -6.82
C ILE A 112 4.19 11.57 -6.61
N SER A 113 3.76 12.26 -7.67
CA SER A 113 3.60 13.72 -7.74
C SER A 113 2.15 14.09 -8.08
N VAL A 114 1.82 15.37 -7.97
CA VAL A 114 0.50 15.92 -8.32
C VAL A 114 0.21 15.96 -9.81
N SER A 115 1.19 15.68 -10.66
CA SER A 115 1.03 15.65 -12.11
C SER A 115 1.29 14.28 -12.69
N ILE A 116 1.36 13.25 -11.85
CA ILE A 116 1.67 11.90 -12.30
C ILE A 116 0.57 11.39 -13.23
N THR A 117 0.97 10.74 -14.32
CA THR A 117 0.07 10.03 -15.22
C THR A 117 0.00 8.55 -14.89
N GLN A 118 -1.01 7.84 -15.39
CA GLN A 118 -1.14 6.38 -15.22
C GLN A 118 0.08 5.63 -15.81
N ASP A 119 0.60 6.05 -16.96
CA ASP A 119 1.76 5.44 -17.60
C ASP A 119 3.05 5.63 -16.78
N GLU A 120 3.24 6.82 -16.23
CA GLU A 120 4.37 7.10 -15.33
C GLU A 120 4.26 6.28 -14.04
N LEU A 121 3.05 6.16 -13.49
CA LEU A 121 2.79 5.33 -12.33
C LEU A 121 3.16 3.87 -12.59
N ALA A 122 2.71 3.29 -13.71
CA ALA A 122 3.05 1.93 -14.08
C ALA A 122 4.57 1.72 -14.19
N LYS A 123 5.30 2.69 -14.75
CA LYS A 123 6.77 2.66 -14.84
C LYS A 123 7.44 2.73 -13.47
N LEU A 124 6.95 3.58 -12.56
CA LEU A 124 7.50 3.70 -11.20
C LEU A 124 7.38 2.37 -10.44
N PHE A 125 6.24 1.68 -10.57
CA PHE A 125 5.95 0.47 -9.80
C PHE A 125 6.40 -0.84 -10.48
N ALA A 126 6.77 -0.83 -11.77
CA ALA A 126 7.23 -2.03 -12.48
C ALA A 126 8.40 -2.75 -11.79
N ALA A 127 9.39 -2.01 -11.28
CA ALA A 127 10.55 -2.58 -10.61
C ALA A 127 10.22 -3.24 -9.26
N PRO A 128 9.55 -2.56 -8.30
CA PRO A 128 9.14 -3.21 -7.06
C PRO A 128 8.19 -4.40 -7.30
N THR A 129 7.23 -4.31 -8.24
CA THR A 129 6.34 -5.43 -8.61
C THR A 129 7.12 -6.64 -9.13
N LYS A 130 8.11 -6.43 -10.01
CA LYS A 130 8.99 -7.51 -10.48
C LYS A 130 9.76 -8.18 -9.34
N THR A 131 10.24 -7.41 -8.37
CA THR A 131 10.94 -7.95 -7.20
C THR A 131 9.99 -8.71 -6.27
N ALA A 132 8.76 -8.21 -6.07
CA ALA A 132 7.72 -8.90 -5.31
C ALA A 132 7.37 -10.27 -5.92
N LYS A 133 7.20 -10.34 -7.25
CA LYS A 133 7.01 -11.61 -7.98
C LYS A 133 8.18 -12.59 -7.74
N LYS A 134 9.43 -12.12 -7.80
CA LYS A 134 10.62 -12.94 -7.51
C LYS A 134 10.72 -13.38 -6.05
N LEU A 135 10.10 -12.63 -5.14
CA LEU A 135 9.91 -12.99 -3.75
C LEU A 135 8.71 -13.92 -3.57
N GLY A 136 8.02 -14.36 -4.62
CA GLY A 136 6.85 -15.25 -4.51
C GLY A 136 5.66 -14.62 -3.79
N LEU A 137 5.60 -13.29 -3.73
CA LEU A 137 4.45 -12.53 -3.21
C LEU A 137 3.41 -12.42 -4.31
N LYS A 138 2.23 -13.00 -4.08
CA LYS A 138 1.19 -13.11 -5.09
C LYS A 138 0.35 -11.84 -5.21
N VAL A 139 0.16 -11.11 -4.10
CA VAL A 139 -0.69 -9.92 -4.04
C VAL A 139 0.14 -8.67 -4.26
N CYS A 140 1.26 -8.53 -3.55
CA CYS A 140 2.18 -7.39 -3.75
C CYS A 140 2.85 -7.39 -5.14
N GLY A 141 2.81 -8.54 -5.83
CA GLY A 141 3.32 -8.70 -7.19
C GLY A 141 2.27 -8.46 -8.27
N GLN A 142 1.06 -8.01 -7.93
CA GLN A 142 0.05 -7.63 -8.93
C GLN A 142 0.34 -6.25 -9.51
#